data_AF-A0A7V2X9U9-F1
#
_entry.id   AF-A0A7V2X9U9-F1
#
_cell.length_a   1.000
_cell.length_b   1.000
_cell.length_c   1.000
_cell.angle_alpha   90.00
_cell.angle_beta   90.00
_cell.angle_gamma   90.00
#
_symmetry.space_group_name_H-M   'P 1'
#
loop_
_entity.id
_entity.type
_entity.pdbx_description
1 polymer ?
#
loop_
_entity_poly.entity_id
_entity_poly.type
_entity_poly.pdbx_seq_one_letter_code
_entity_poly.pdbx_strand_id
1 'polypeptide(L)'
;MSEKSEIRDGMRIEWDVPIRMDDGLVLRADVFRPPREGRVPVILSYGPYAKGLAFQEGYPDQWQRMAAQHPDVTEGSSNRYQNWEVADPEKWVPDG
;
A
#
# COMPACT_ATOMS: atom_id res chain seq x y z
N MET A 1 9.47 -6.54 -15.56
CA MET A 1 9.07 -6.84 -14.19
C MET A 1 7.96 -7.87 -14.28
N SER A 2 8.06 -8.97 -13.53
CA SER A 2 7.04 -10.04 -13.55
C SER A 2 5.94 -9.66 -12.57
N GLU A 3 4.69 -9.77 -13.01
CA GLU A 3 3.54 -9.73 -12.10
C GLU A 3 3.69 -10.88 -11.09
N LYS A 4 3.53 -10.57 -9.80
CA LYS A 4 3.64 -11.53 -8.70
C LYS A 4 2.41 -11.38 -7.82
N SER A 5 1.75 -12.48 -7.51
CA SER A 5 0.70 -12.53 -6.49
C SER A 5 1.14 -13.41 -5.34
N GLU A 6 0.96 -12.95 -4.10
CA GLU A 6 1.25 -13.74 -2.91
C GLU A 6 0.25 -13.47 -1.78
N ILE A 7 0.14 -14.42 -0.86
CA ILE A 7 -0.51 -14.19 0.44
C ILE A 7 0.59 -13.83 1.43
N ARG A 8 0.49 -12.65 2.03
CA ARG A 8 1.47 -12.12 2.98
C ARG A 8 0.80 -11.15 3.94
N ASP A 9 1.18 -11.20 5.21
CA ASP A 9 0.69 -10.31 6.27
C ASP A 9 -0.86 -10.23 6.33
N GLY A 10 -1.54 -11.37 6.12
CA GLY A 10 -3.00 -11.47 6.14
C GLY A 10 -3.71 -10.96 4.87
N MET A 11 -2.98 -10.48 3.87
CA MET A 11 -3.51 -9.91 2.64
C MET A 11 -3.11 -10.75 1.42
N ARG A 12 -3.89 -10.67 0.35
CA ARG A 12 -3.41 -11.00 -0.99
C ARG A 12 -2.82 -9.73 -1.61
N ILE A 13 -1.56 -9.82 -2.01
CA ILE A 13 -0.82 -8.72 -2.61
C ILE A 13 -0.49 -9.08 -4.05
N GLU A 14 -0.89 -8.22 -4.98
CA GLU A 14 -0.59 -8.34 -6.40
C GLU A 14 0.32 -7.17 -6.78
N TRP A 15 1.55 -7.50 -7.17
CA TRP A 15 2.61 -6.54 -7.44
C TRP A 15 2.65 -6.14 -8.93
N ASP A 16 2.85 -4.86 -9.18
CA ASP A 16 3.04 -4.27 -10.53
C ASP A 16 1.90 -4.58 -11.52
N VAL A 17 0.65 -4.59 -11.04
CA VAL A 17 -0.54 -4.79 -11.87
C VAL A 17 -0.63 -3.68 -12.93
N PRO A 18 -0.70 -4.02 -14.24
CA PRO A 18 -0.79 -3.03 -15.31
C PRO A 18 -2.16 -2.35 -15.33
N ILE A 19 -2.14 -1.02 -15.45
CA ILE A 19 -3.33 -0.22 -15.69
C ILE A 19 -3.09 0.58 -16.98
N ARG A 20 -3.74 0.18 -18.07
CA ARG A 20 -3.61 0.86 -19.37
C ARG A 20 -4.51 2.10 -19.40
N MET A 21 -3.89 3.24 -19.69
CA MET A 21 -4.56 4.53 -19.89
C MET A 21 -5.12 4.64 -21.31
N ASP A 22 -5.94 5.66 -21.56
CA ASP A 22 -6.56 5.93 -22.86
C ASP A 22 -5.56 6.34 -23.94
N ASP A 23 -4.47 6.99 -23.56
CA ASP A 23 -3.33 7.33 -24.43
C ASP A 23 -2.39 6.14 -24.74
N GLY A 24 -2.63 4.98 -24.14
CA GLY A 24 -1.83 3.78 -24.30
C GLY A 24 -0.66 3.63 -23.32
N LEU A 25 -0.40 4.61 -22.45
CA LEU A 25 0.56 4.45 -21.34
C LEU A 25 0.07 3.37 -20.36
N VAL A 26 1.02 2.68 -19.73
CA VAL A 26 0.71 1.64 -18.73
C VAL A 26 1.27 2.08 -17.38
N LEU A 27 0.37 2.48 -16.49
CA LEU A 27 0.68 2.67 -15.08
C LEU A 27 0.77 1.31 -14.38
N ARG A 28 1.40 1.28 -13.21
CA ARG A 28 1.61 0.07 -12.41
C ARG A 28 1.17 0.32 -10.98
N ALA A 29 0.34 -0.56 -10.43
CA ALA A 29 -0.14 -0.48 -9.06
C ALA A 29 0.18 -1.76 -8.30
N ASP A 30 0.37 -1.62 -6.99
CA ASP A 30 0.33 -2.75 -6.07
C ASP A 30 -1.07 -2.82 -5.48
N VAL A 31 -1.71 -3.99 -5.55
CA VAL A 31 -3.08 -4.21 -5.10
C VAL A 31 -3.04 -5.04 -3.83
N PHE A 32 -3.45 -4.44 -2.72
CA PHE A 32 -3.63 -5.09 -1.44
C PHE A 32 -5.12 -5.36 -1.24
N ARG A 33 -5.50 -6.62 -1.04
CA ARG A 33 -6.91 -7.00 -0.86
C ARG A 33 -7.07 -8.17 0.11
N PRO A 34 -8.27 -8.39 0.66
CA PRO A 34 -8.53 -9.57 1.47
C PRO A 34 -8.23 -10.86 0.68
N PRO A 35 -7.79 -11.94 1.35
CA PRO A 35 -7.53 -13.22 0.69
C PRO A 35 -8.80 -13.89 0.16
N ARG A 36 -9.98 -13.49 0.68
CA ARG A 36 -11.29 -13.95 0.22
C ARG A 36 -11.67 -13.38 -1.14
N GLU A 37 -12.52 -14.10 -1.86
CA GLU A 37 -13.11 -13.63 -3.11
C GLU A 37 -14.33 -12.73 -2.88
N GLY A 38 -14.67 -11.92 -3.87
CA GLY A 38 -15.83 -11.03 -3.86
C GLY A 38 -15.49 -9.56 -4.10
N ARG A 39 -16.53 -8.72 -4.16
CA ARG A 39 -16.38 -7.26 -4.25
C ARG A 39 -16.12 -6.69 -2.86
N VAL A 40 -15.26 -5.68 -2.82
CA VAL A 40 -14.86 -4.97 -1.62
C VAL A 40 -14.75 -3.47 -1.93
N PRO A 41 -14.92 -2.58 -0.93
CA PRO A 41 -14.55 -1.18 -1.08
C PRO A 41 -13.06 -1.04 -1.44
N VAL A 42 -12.72 0.05 -2.13
CA VAL A 42 -11.35 0.33 -2.56
C VAL A 42 -10.94 1.71 -2.07
N ILE A 43 -9.79 1.77 -1.42
CA ILE A 43 -9.04 3.01 -1.22
C ILE A 43 -7.98 3.07 -2.32
N LEU A 44 -8.01 4.13 -3.12
CA LEU A 44 -7.05 4.37 -4.19
C LEU A 44 -6.12 5.51 -3.78
N SER A 45 -4.82 5.24 -3.81
CA SER A 45 -3.77 6.24 -3.68
C SER A 45 -2.94 6.32 -4.96
N TYR A 46 -2.67 7.54 -5.40
CA TYR A 46 -1.79 7.81 -6.54
C TYR A 46 -0.87 8.96 -6.18
N GLY A 47 0.43 8.73 -6.27
CA GLY A 47 1.43 9.72 -5.93
C GLY A 47 2.77 9.44 -6.59
N PRO A 48 3.62 10.48 -6.73
CA PRO A 48 4.93 10.35 -7.35
C PRO A 48 5.98 9.70 -6.42
N TYR A 49 5.64 9.45 -5.16
CA TYR A 49 6.58 9.05 -4.10
C TYR A 49 6.72 7.52 -3.95
N ALA A 50 7.13 6.86 -5.02
CA ALA A 50 7.56 5.45 -5.09
C ALA A 50 6.76 4.43 -4.25
N LYS A 51 5.80 3.74 -4.89
CA LYS A 51 4.95 2.67 -4.26
C LYS A 51 5.71 1.52 -3.57
N GLY A 52 7.01 1.34 -3.85
CA GLY A 52 7.86 0.31 -3.25
C GLY A 52 8.81 0.81 -2.16
N LEU A 53 8.70 2.09 -1.76
CA LEU A 53 9.58 2.69 -0.74
C LEU A 53 8.81 2.87 0.56
N ALA A 54 9.12 2.03 1.55
CA ALA A 54 8.52 2.14 2.88
C ALA A 54 8.79 3.53 3.47
N PHE A 55 7.78 4.12 4.12
CA PHE A 55 7.85 5.48 4.65
C PHE A 55 9.02 5.62 5.65
N GLN A 56 9.26 4.61 6.49
CA GLN A 56 10.37 4.59 7.44
C GLN A 56 11.74 4.71 6.77
N GLU A 57 11.87 4.20 5.55
CA GLU A 57 13.12 4.17 4.79
C GLU A 57 13.30 5.44 3.95
N GLY A 58 12.23 5.89 3.27
CA GLY A 58 12.28 7.04 2.38
C GLY A 58 12.33 8.39 3.09
N TYR A 59 11.65 8.51 4.23
CA TYR A 59 11.45 9.78 4.94
C TYR A 59 11.53 9.58 6.46
N PRO A 60 12.70 9.16 6.99
CA PRO A 60 12.84 8.72 8.39
C PRO A 60 12.50 9.83 9.40
N ASP A 61 12.88 11.07 9.16
CA ASP A 61 12.61 12.19 10.08
C ASP A 61 11.10 12.48 10.17
N GLN A 62 10.42 12.46 9.04
CA GLN A 62 8.97 12.68 8.97
C GLN A 62 8.22 11.49 9.57
N TRP A 63 8.68 10.26 9.30
CA TRP A 63 8.17 9.05 9.94
C TRP A 63 8.29 9.11 11.46
N GLN A 64 9.47 9.42 11.99
CA GLN A 64 9.71 9.49 13.43
C GLN A 64 8.82 10.53 14.11
N ARG A 65 8.67 11.71 13.50
CA ARG A 65 7.77 12.75 14.03
C ARG A 65 6.32 12.29 14.04
N MET A 66 5.85 11.70 12.95
CA MET A 66 4.48 11.23 12.81
C MET A 66 4.18 10.08 13.78
N ALA A 67 5.06 9.07 13.88
CA ALA A 67 4.91 7.97 14.84
C ALA A 67 4.94 8.45 16.30
N ALA A 68 5.75 9.46 16.63
CA ALA A 68 5.80 10.02 17.97
C ALA A 68 4.56 10.86 18.34
N GLN A 69 3.99 11.59 17.38
CA GLN A 69 2.85 12.48 17.60
C GLN A 69 1.50 11.78 17.42
N HIS A 70 1.46 10.72 16.62
CA HIS A 70 0.27 9.95 16.25
C HIS A 70 0.55 8.44 16.39
N PRO A 71 0.69 7.93 17.63
CA PRO A 71 1.01 6.53 17.86
C PRO A 71 -0.07 5.58 17.33
N ASP A 72 -1.31 6.06 17.21
CA ASP A 72 -2.42 5.37 16.58
C ASP A 72 -2.11 4.99 15.13
N VAL A 73 -1.29 5.77 14.40
CA VAL A 73 -0.90 5.46 13.01
C VAL A 73 -0.05 4.19 12.92
N THR A 74 0.74 3.88 13.94
CA THR A 74 1.59 2.67 13.99
C THR A 74 0.96 1.51 14.75
N GLU A 75 -0.11 1.77 15.50
CA GLU A 75 -0.77 0.75 16.30
C GLU A 75 -1.36 -0.36 15.42
N GLY A 76 -1.09 -1.62 15.79
CA GLY A 76 -1.64 -2.80 15.15
C GLY A 76 -1.08 -3.10 13.75
N SER A 77 -0.07 -2.36 13.30
CA SER A 77 0.50 -2.50 11.96
C SER A 77 2.03 -2.54 11.99
N SER A 78 2.63 -3.15 10.96
CA SER A 78 4.06 -3.01 10.71
C SER A 78 4.39 -1.77 9.85
N ASN A 79 3.39 -1.20 9.18
CA ASN A 79 3.49 -0.06 8.27
C ASN A 79 4.51 -0.26 7.14
N ARG A 80 4.88 -1.51 6.83
CA ARG A 80 5.90 -1.83 5.80
C ARG A 80 5.47 -1.48 4.37
N TYR A 81 4.18 -1.34 4.16
CA TYR A 81 3.56 -1.01 2.88
C TYR A 81 3.08 0.44 2.81
N GLN A 82 3.24 1.19 3.89
CA GLN A 82 2.89 2.59 3.90
C GLN A 82 3.98 3.39 3.18
N ASN A 83 3.59 4.12 2.14
CA ASN A 83 4.46 5.11 1.48
C ASN A 83 4.15 6.52 2.02
N TRP A 84 5.00 7.50 1.69
CA TRP A 84 4.74 8.90 2.00
C TRP A 84 3.38 9.35 1.42
N GLU A 85 2.56 10.01 2.24
CA GLU A 85 1.20 10.50 1.90
C GLU A 85 0.17 9.42 1.52
N VAL A 86 0.44 8.15 1.81
CA VAL A 86 -0.44 7.03 1.46
C VAL A 86 -0.94 6.30 2.72
N ALA A 87 -2.13 5.72 2.62
CA ALA A 87 -2.73 4.88 3.66
C ALA A 87 -2.01 3.53 3.75
N ASP A 88 -1.82 3.04 4.96
CA ASP A 88 -1.26 1.72 5.20
C ASP A 88 -2.30 0.61 4.94
N PRO A 89 -2.07 -0.30 3.98
CA PRO A 89 -3.01 -1.38 3.67
C PRO A 89 -3.25 -2.36 4.83
N GLU A 90 -2.28 -2.55 5.73
CA GLU A 90 -2.45 -3.45 6.89
C GLU A 90 -3.59 -3.00 7.82
N LYS A 91 -4.00 -1.73 7.73
CA LYS A 91 -5.05 -1.17 8.60
C LYS A 91 -6.48 -1.32 8.09
N TRP A 92 -6.68 -1.37 6.77
CA TRP A 92 -8.03 -1.34 6.21
C TRP A 92 -8.37 -2.60 5.43
N VAL A 93 -7.38 -3.29 4.87
CA VAL A 93 -7.61 -4.53 4.12
C VAL A 93 -8.24 -5.63 5.00
N PRO A 94 -7.86 -5.81 6.28
CA PRO A 94 -8.50 -6.84 7.12
C PRO A 94 -10.01 -6.66 7.32
N ASP A 95 -10.53 -5.42 7.23
CA ASP A 95 -11.92 -5.10 7.57
C ASP A 95 -12.91 -5.33 6.42
N GLY A 96 -12.42 -5.50 5.18
CA GLY A 96 -13.24 -5.86 4.03
C GLY A 96 -13.64 -4.68 3.17
#